data_AF-A0A5U1UGM8-F1
#
_entry.id   AF-A0A5U1UGM8-F1
#
_cell.length_a   1.000
_cell.length_b   1.000
_cell.length_c   1.000
_cell.angle_alpha   90.00
_cell.angle_beta   90.00
_cell.angle_gamma   90.00
#
_symmetry.space_group_name_H-M   'P 1'
#
loop_
_entity.id
_entity.type
_entity.pdbx_description
1 polymer ?
#
loop_
_entity_poly.entity_id
_entity_poly.type
_entity_poly.pdbx_seq_one_letter_code
_entity_poly.pdbx_strand_id
1 'polypeptide(L)'
;MVQEIEQWLRRHQVFTEPAYLGETAILLGQQFILSPYLVIYRIEAKEMIICEFRRLTPGQPRPQQLFHLLGLLRGIFVHHPQLTCLKMLIITDVLDEKKAML
;
A
#
# COMPACT_ATOMS: atom_id res chain seq x y z
N MET A 1 5.78 15.14 3.41
CA MET A 1 5.91 13.91 2.58
C MET A 1 4.60 13.14 2.41
N VAL A 2 4.02 12.50 3.45
CA VAL A 2 2.75 11.74 3.27
C VAL A 2 1.65 12.61 2.63
N GLN A 3 1.42 13.82 3.17
CA GLN A 3 0.45 14.77 2.61
C GLN A 3 0.74 15.20 1.17
N GLU A 4 2.01 15.27 0.76
CA GLU A 4 2.38 15.63 -0.61
C GLU A 4 2.06 14.49 -1.58
N ILE A 5 2.29 13.25 -1.16
CA ILE A 5 1.92 12.05 -1.92
C ILE A 5 0.40 11.94 -2.02
N GLU A 6 -0.34 12.21 -0.94
CA GLU A 6 -1.81 12.24 -0.95
C GLU A 6 -2.35 13.31 -1.92
N GLN A 7 -1.75 14.51 -1.92
CA GLN A 7 -2.10 15.55 -2.89
C GLN A 7 -1.80 15.12 -4.32
N TRP A 8 -0.68 14.45 -4.56
CA TRP A 8 -0.33 13.93 -5.87
C TRP A 8 -1.31 12.85 -6.32
N LEU A 9 -1.66 11.90 -5.45
CA LEU A 9 -2.65 10.86 -5.71
C LEU A 9 -4.03 11.47 -6.02
N ARG A 10 -4.44 12.47 -5.24
CA ARG A 10 -5.70 13.19 -5.45
C ARG A 10 -5.77 13.86 -6.83
N ARG A 11 -4.66 14.43 -7.33
CA ARG A 11 -4.58 14.98 -8.71
C ARG A 11 -4.78 13.91 -9.78
N HIS A 12 -4.50 12.65 -9.46
CA HIS A 12 -4.73 11.48 -10.31
C HIS A 12 -6.05 10.77 -10.02
N GLN A 13 -6.98 11.43 -9.30
CA GLN A 13 -8.29 10.89 -8.91
C GLN A 13 -8.19 9.64 -8.01
N VAL A 14 -7.07 9.47 -7.32
CA VAL A 14 -6.86 8.41 -6.33
C VAL A 14 -6.97 9.04 -4.94
N PHE A 15 -7.97 8.60 -4.19
CA PHE A 15 -8.23 9.10 -2.84
C PHE A 15 -7.59 8.18 -1.80
N THR A 16 -7.09 8.80 -0.73
CA THR A 16 -6.44 8.10 0.37
C THR A 16 -7.28 8.18 1.63
N GLU A 17 -7.14 7.16 2.47
CA GLU A 17 -7.80 7.04 3.77
C GLU A 17 -6.79 6.49 4.79
N PRO A 18 -6.92 6.78 6.09
CA PRO A 18 -6.11 6.11 7.10
C PRO A 18 -6.36 4.59 7.12
N ALA A 19 -5.29 3.81 7.27
CA ALA A 19 -5.36 2.35 7.38
C ALA A 19 -4.93 1.90 8.78
N TYR A 20 -5.76 1.07 9.43
CA TYR A 20 -5.53 0.58 10.78
C TYR A 20 -5.31 -0.95 10.79
N LEU A 21 -4.61 -1.44 11.81
CA LEU A 21 -4.38 -2.86 11.99
C LEU A 21 -5.66 -3.55 12.48
N GLY A 22 -6.33 -4.28 11.59
CA GLY A 22 -7.57 -4.99 11.92
C GLY A 22 -8.64 -4.04 12.51
N GLU A 23 -9.27 -4.46 13.61
CA GLU A 23 -10.24 -3.64 14.35
C GLU A 23 -9.60 -2.80 15.47
N THR A 24 -8.28 -2.60 15.43
CA THR A 24 -7.55 -1.83 16.46
C THR A 24 -7.42 -0.35 16.08
N ALA A 25 -7.08 0.49 17.06
CA ALA A 25 -6.73 1.90 16.82
C ALA A 25 -5.28 2.11 16.35
N ILE A 26 -4.53 1.04 16.05
CA ILE A 26 -3.12 1.13 15.66
C ILE A 26 -3.04 1.53 14.18
N LEU A 27 -2.55 2.73 13.91
CA LEU A 27 -2.37 3.25 12.55
C LEU A 27 -1.22 2.53 11.84
N LEU A 28 -1.52 1.84 10.74
CA LEU A 28 -0.52 1.21 9.86
C LEU A 28 0.04 2.18 8.82
N GLY A 29 -0.78 3.12 8.36
CA GLY A 29 -0.41 4.06 7.32
C GLY A 29 -1.62 4.67 6.63
N GLN A 30 -1.49 4.91 5.33
CA GLN A 30 -2.54 5.34 4.43
C GLN A 30 -2.89 4.20 3.47
N GLN A 31 -4.14 4.14 3.03
CA GLN A 31 -4.61 3.23 2.00
C GLN A 31 -5.16 3.99 0.81
N PHE A 32 -5.06 3.41 -0.38
CA PHE A 32 -5.85 3.81 -1.52
C PHE A 32 -6.30 2.59 -2.33
N ILE A 33 -7.37 2.79 -3.11
CA ILE A 33 -7.86 1.79 -4.04
C ILE A 33 -7.58 2.27 -5.47
N LEU A 34 -6.80 1.48 -6.21
CA LEU A 34 -6.66 1.60 -7.65
C LEU A 34 -7.21 0.32 -8.28
N SER A 35 -8.52 0.30 -8.52
CA SER A 35 -9.27 -0.91 -8.82
C SER A 35 -8.59 -1.77 -9.90
N PRO A 36 -8.32 -3.07 -9.63
CA PRO A 36 -8.87 -3.87 -8.53
C PRO A 36 -7.96 -3.96 -7.29
N TYR A 37 -6.95 -3.11 -7.14
CA TYR A 37 -5.95 -3.25 -6.09
C TYR A 37 -6.21 -2.35 -4.90
N LEU A 38 -6.05 -2.91 -3.71
CA LEU A 38 -5.86 -2.19 -2.46
C LEU A 38 -4.35 -2.11 -2.20
N VAL A 39 -3.88 -0.90 -1.88
CA VAL A 39 -2.51 -0.67 -1.42
C VAL A 39 -2.58 0.06 -0.09
N ILE A 40 -2.03 -0.56 0.95
CA ILE A 40 -1.74 0.10 2.21
C ILE A 40 -0.26 0.46 2.20
N TYR A 41 0.08 1.71 2.48
CA TYR A 41 1.45 2.19 2.49
C TYR A 41 1.71 3.11 3.68
N ARG A 42 2.96 3.20 4.09
CA ARG A 42 3.46 4.23 5.01
C ARG A 42 4.75 4.82 4.47
N ILE A 43 5.10 5.99 4.97
CA ILE A 43 6.36 6.64 4.67
C ILE A 43 7.21 6.65 5.94
N GLU A 44 8.38 6.05 5.87
CA GLU A 44 9.37 6.07 6.95
C GLU A 44 10.66 6.69 6.43
N ALA A 45 11.07 7.82 7.01
CA ALA A 45 12.18 8.64 6.54
C ALA A 45 12.07 8.99 5.03
N LYS A 46 12.79 8.26 4.18
CA LYS A 46 12.87 8.43 2.72
C LYS A 46 12.35 7.21 1.95
N GLU A 47 11.64 6.33 2.64
CA GLU A 47 11.23 5.04 2.10
C GLU A 47 9.70 4.98 2.07
N MET A 48 9.16 4.56 0.93
CA MET A 48 7.76 4.16 0.84
C MET A 48 7.68 2.67 1.12
N ILE A 49 6.92 2.29 2.14
CA ILE A 49 6.73 0.89 2.54
C ILE A 49 5.31 0.51 2.20
N ILE A 50 5.14 -0.48 1.31
CA ILE A 50 3.85 -1.14 1.08
C ILE A 50 3.63 -2.12 2.22
N CYS A 51 2.67 -1.81 3.09
CA CYS A 51 2.26 -2.64 4.22
C CYS A 51 1.34 -3.78 3.79
N GLU A 52 0.50 -3.54 2.78
CA GLU A 52 -0.38 -4.54 2.20
C GLU A 52 -0.59 -4.25 0.72
N PHE A 53 -0.52 -5.29 -0.10
CA PHE A 53 -0.89 -5.23 -1.51
C PHE A 53 -1.74 -6.44 -1.84
N ARG A 54 -3.04 -6.21 -2.06
CA ARG A 54 -3.96 -7.28 -2.42
C ARG A 54 -4.96 -6.85 -3.48
N ARG A 55 -5.55 -7.85 -4.11
CA ARG A 55 -6.62 -7.66 -5.07
C ARG A 55 -7.97 -7.76 -4.37
N LEU A 56 -8.86 -6.82 -4.66
CA LEU A 56 -10.21 -6.73 -4.10
C LEU A 56 -11.20 -7.62 -4.84
N THR A 57 -11.01 -7.83 -6.15
CA THR A 57 -11.91 -8.65 -6.97
C THR A 57 -11.24 -9.92 -7.48
N PRO A 58 -11.90 -11.09 -7.36
CA PRO A 58 -11.38 -12.33 -7.94
C PRO A 58 -11.41 -12.29 -9.48
N GLY A 59 -10.51 -13.03 -10.12
CA GLY A 59 -10.44 -13.16 -11.58
C GLY A 59 -9.02 -13.20 -12.12
N GLN A 60 -8.86 -13.33 -13.43
CA GLN A 60 -7.54 -13.31 -14.07
C GLN A 60 -6.91 -11.91 -13.96
N PRO A 61 -5.64 -11.80 -13.56
CA PRO A 61 -4.95 -10.50 -13.51
C PRO A 61 -4.83 -9.96 -14.93
N ARG A 62 -5.25 -8.71 -15.15
CA ARG A 62 -5.00 -8.03 -16.43
C ARG A 62 -3.66 -7.29 -16.29
N PRO A 63 -2.64 -7.60 -17.11
CA PRO A 63 -1.35 -6.93 -17.03
C PRO A 63 -1.46 -5.40 -17.08
N GLN A 64 -2.40 -4.88 -17.88
CA GLN A 64 -2.68 -3.44 -17.98
C GLN A 64 -3.03 -2.79 -16.63
N GLN A 65 -3.78 -3.48 -15.76
CA GLN A 65 -4.15 -2.95 -14.45
C GLN A 65 -2.92 -2.88 -13.54
N LEU A 66 -2.05 -3.89 -13.60
CA LEU A 66 -0.79 -3.87 -12.85
C LEU A 66 0.16 -2.79 -13.37
N PHE A 67 0.28 -2.63 -14.69
CA PHE A 67 1.08 -1.55 -15.28
C PHE A 67 0.55 -0.16 -14.92
N HIS A 68 -0.76 0.00 -14.79
CA HIS A 68 -1.35 1.25 -14.32
C HIS A 68 -0.91 1.56 -12.88
N LEU A 69 -0.94 0.56 -11.99
CA LEU A 69 -0.43 0.70 -10.62
C LEU A 69 1.07 1.02 -10.59
N LEU A 70 1.88 0.30 -11.37
CA LEU A 70 3.32 0.55 -11.45
C LEU A 70 3.62 1.95 -12.02
N GLY A 71 2.83 2.42 -12.98
CA GLY A 71 2.91 3.77 -13.51
C GLY A 71 2.59 4.82 -12.47
N LEU A 72 1.55 4.59 -11.66
CA LEU A 72 1.19 5.46 -10.54
C LEU A 72 2.32 5.51 -9.50
N LEU A 73 2.82 4.36 -9.06
CA LEU A 73 3.93 4.26 -8.11
C LEU A 73 5.18 4.95 -8.65
N ARG A 74 5.57 4.69 -9.90
CA ARG A 74 6.68 5.39 -10.55
C ARG A 74 6.47 6.90 -10.56
N GLY A 75 5.25 7.36 -10.83
CA GLY A 75 4.88 8.77 -10.82
C GLY A 75 5.15 9.44 -9.47
N ILE A 76 4.85 8.75 -8.36
CA ILE A 76 5.17 9.22 -7.00
C ILE A 76 6.69 9.48 -6.86
N PHE A 77 7.53 8.50 -7.23
CA PHE A 77 8.99 8.63 -7.07
C PHE A 77 9.59 9.72 -7.98
N VAL A 78 9.01 9.95 -9.15
CA VAL A 78 9.44 11.03 -10.06
C VAL A 78 9.11 12.41 -9.48
N HIS A 79 7.94 12.57 -8.85
CA HIS A 79 7.52 13.87 -8.29
C HIS A 79 8.05 14.13 -6.88
N HIS A 80 8.44 13.07 -6.16
CA HIS A 80 8.98 13.15 -4.81
C HIS A 80 10.38 12.51 -4.77
N PRO A 81 11.42 13.19 -5.31
CA PRO A 81 12.77 12.63 -5.44
C PRO A 81 13.46 12.37 -4.09
N GLN A 82 12.85 12.81 -2.99
CA GLN A 82 13.30 12.48 -1.63
C GLN A 82 13.04 11.01 -1.28
N LEU A 83 12.12 10.34 -1.98
CA LEU A 83 11.89 8.90 -1.84
C LEU A 83 12.98 8.14 -2.57
N THR A 84 13.75 7.34 -1.83
CA THR A 84 14.92 6.63 -2.36
C THR A 84 14.61 5.19 -2.77
N CYS A 85 13.61 4.56 -2.15
CA CYS A 85 13.22 3.20 -2.47
C CYS A 85 11.76 2.88 -2.11
N LEU A 86 11.22 1.88 -2.80
CA LEU A 86 9.98 1.21 -2.48
C LEU A 86 10.32 -0.10 -1.78
N LYS A 87 9.83 -0.28 -0.55
CA LYS A 87 9.92 -1.54 0.19
C LYS A 87 8.54 -2.17 0.27
N MET A 88 8.52 -3.48 0.47
CA MET A 88 7.30 -4.22 0.78
C MET A 88 7.51 -4.91 2.12
N LEU A 89 6.57 -4.72 3.03
CA LEU A 89 6.52 -5.41 4.30
C LEU A 89 5.72 -6.70 4.11
N ILE A 90 6.35 -7.83 4.39
CA ILE A 90 5.70 -9.15 4.41
C ILE A 90 5.73 -9.61 5.86
N ILE A 91 4.56 -9.78 6.46
CA ILE A 91 4.40 -10.33 7.81
C ILE A 91 3.77 -11.71 7.66
N THR A 92 4.55 -12.76 7.89
CA THR A 92 4.05 -14.15 8.01
C THR A 92 4.41 -14.69 9.39
N ASP A 93 3.61 -15.65 9.90
CA ASP A 93 3.95 -16.49 11.06
C ASP A 93 4.32 -15.74 12.37
N VAL A 94 3.65 -14.62 12.66
CA VAL A 94 3.92 -13.80 13.87
C VAL A 94 3.54 -14.50 15.17
N LEU A 95 2.57 -15.41 15.09
CA LEU A 95 2.09 -16.20 16.20
C LEU A 95 2.28 -17.67 15.85
N ASP A 96 2.80 -18.45 16.80
CA ASP A 96 2.78 -19.90 16.68
C ASP A 96 1.34 -20.37 16.45
N GLU A 97 1.13 -21.29 15.51
CA GLU A 97 -0.11 -22.02 15.45
C GLU A 97 -0.35 -22.61 16.84
N LYS A 98 -1.46 -22.25 17.50
CA LYS A 98 -1.91 -22.96 18.68
C LYS A 98 -2.03 -24.42 18.27
N LYS A 99 -1.03 -25.23 18.61
CA LYS A 99 -1.19 -26.68 18.62
C LYS A 99 -2.42 -26.91 19.48
N ALA A 100 -3.50 -27.39 18.87
CA ALA A 100 -4.62 -27.95 19.61
C ALA A 100 -3.99 -28.98 20.55
N MET A 101 -3.95 -28.66 21.84
CA MET A 101 -3.64 -29.66 22.85
C MET A 101 -4.75 -30.70 22.73
N LEU A 102 -4.31 -31.93 22.45
CA LEU A 102 -5.07 -33.17 22.28
C LEU A 102 -6.29 -33.28 23.20
#